data_AF-A0A522U6U0-F1
#
_entry.id   AF-A0A522U6U0-F1
#
_cell.length_a   1.000
_cell.length_b   1.000
_cell.length_c   1.000
_cell.angle_alpha   90.00
_cell.angle_beta   90.00
_cell.angle_gamma   90.00
#
_symmetry.space_group_name_H-M   'P 1'
#
loop_
_entity.id
_entity.type
_entity.pdbx_description
1 polymer ?
#
loop_
_entity_poly.entity_id
_entity_poly.type
_entity_poly.pdbx_seq_one_letter_code
_entity_poly.pdbx_strand_id
1 'polypeptide(L)'
;MRAGRHGWLSRNLRGRKGQQGFTLIELLVVVTILGILAAIVTLSLVGLTTNANVQSCRAEYKTVQAALDAYMANNNLDTVPAATGTKDMTQPVPLFNANPSSTSPNYTRNGTTQFAYTWDTHGKITGISGPSGCTPL
;
A
#
# COMPACT_ATOMS: atom_id res chain seq x y z
N MET A 1 -78.60 32.31 14.23
CA MET A 1 -77.24 32.85 14.02
C MET A 1 -76.35 32.29 15.12
N ARG A 2 -75.40 31.39 14.78
CA ARG A 2 -74.68 30.53 15.74
C ARG A 2 -73.41 31.20 16.30
N ALA A 3 -73.42 31.35 17.63
CA ALA A 3 -72.39 31.10 18.65
C ALA A 3 -70.90 31.39 18.35
N GLY A 4 -70.31 32.16 19.28
CA GLY A 4 -68.93 32.60 19.31
C GLY A 4 -67.89 31.50 19.54
N ARG A 5 -66.70 31.76 19.00
CA ARG A 5 -65.48 30.95 19.19
C ARG A 5 -64.66 31.54 20.33
N HIS A 6 -64.68 30.84 21.46
CA HIS A 6 -63.85 31.11 22.63
C HIS A 6 -62.37 30.83 22.31
N GLY A 7 -61.51 31.78 22.70
CA GLY A 7 -60.06 31.59 22.69
C GLY A 7 -59.63 30.45 23.62
N TRP A 8 -58.74 29.61 23.11
CA TRP A 8 -57.96 28.66 23.90
C TRP A 8 -56.47 28.89 23.62
N LEU A 9 -55.98 30.01 24.15
CA LEU A 9 -54.55 30.25 24.37
C LEU A 9 -54.14 29.45 25.62
N SER A 10 -53.43 28.34 25.43
CA SER A 10 -52.73 27.56 26.46
C SER A 10 -52.15 26.30 25.79
N ARG A 11 -50.88 25.91 25.87
CA ARG A 11 -49.81 26.14 26.86
C ARG A 11 -48.44 25.98 26.19
N ASN A 12 -47.54 26.91 26.50
CA ASN A 12 -46.10 26.70 26.42
C ASN A 12 -45.68 25.66 27.46
N LEU A 13 -45.27 24.45 27.04
CA LEU A 13 -44.36 23.56 27.79
C LEU A 13 -43.69 22.58 26.82
N ARG A 14 -42.59 22.98 26.17
CA ARG A 14 -41.61 22.01 25.67
C ARG A 14 -40.30 22.26 26.40
N GLY A 15 -40.01 21.33 27.32
CA GLY A 15 -38.87 21.36 28.21
C GLY A 15 -37.58 21.56 27.43
N ARG A 16 -36.79 22.54 27.88
CA ARG A 16 -35.36 22.58 27.62
C ARG A 16 -34.76 21.33 28.27
N LYS A 17 -34.68 20.23 27.50
CA LYS A 17 -33.83 19.10 27.86
C LYS A 17 -32.44 19.67 28.07
N GLY A 18 -31.90 19.51 29.28
CA GLY A 18 -30.64 20.08 29.70
C GLY A 18 -29.54 19.76 28.70
N GLN A 19 -28.99 20.80 28.08
CA GLN A 19 -27.69 20.72 27.44
C GLN A 19 -26.68 20.63 28.58
N GLN A 20 -26.43 19.41 29.05
CA GLN A 20 -25.29 19.11 29.90
C GLN A 20 -24.04 19.36 29.05
N GLY A 21 -23.43 20.52 29.24
CA GLY A 21 -22.16 20.85 28.58
C GLY A 21 -21.07 19.92 29.10
N PHE A 22 -20.27 19.40 28.18
CA PHE A 22 -19.03 18.70 28.51
C PHE A 22 -18.20 19.55 29.45
N THR A 23 -17.70 18.94 30.51
CA THR A 23 -16.80 19.63 31.43
C THR A 23 -15.46 19.87 30.73
N LEU A 24 -14.80 21.00 31.03
CA LEU A 24 -13.45 21.27 30.48
C LEU A 24 -12.45 20.18 30.85
N ILE A 25 -12.63 19.55 32.01
CA ILE A 25 -11.79 18.45 32.49
C ILE A 25 -11.99 17.16 31.68
N GLU A 26 -13.21 16.86 31.22
CA GLU A 26 -13.46 15.72 30.33
C GLU A 26 -12.69 15.86 29.02
N LEU A 27 -12.74 17.04 28.40
CA LEU A 27 -11.99 17.27 27.17
C LEU A 27 -10.48 17.32 27.41
N LEU A 28 -10.01 17.84 28.55
CA LEU A 28 -8.59 17.89 28.90
C LEU A 28 -7.98 16.50 29.04
N VAL A 29 -8.65 15.59 29.74
CA VAL A 29 -8.16 14.21 29.90
C VAL A 29 -8.16 13.47 28.55
N VAL A 30 -9.16 13.70 27.70
CA VAL A 30 -9.22 13.04 26.39
C VAL A 30 -8.08 13.47 25.48
N VAL A 31 -7.82 14.77 25.34
CA VAL A 31 -6.75 15.26 24.45
C VAL A 31 -5.36 14.91 24.97
N THR A 32 -5.17 14.81 26.29
CA THR A 32 -3.90 14.37 26.87
C THR A 32 -3.63 12.89 26.58
N ILE A 33 -4.63 12.01 26.76
CA ILE A 33 -4.50 10.59 26.39
C ILE A 33 -4.27 10.44 24.87
N LEU A 34 -5.03 11.15 24.03
CA LEU A 34 -4.82 11.14 22.58
C LEU A 34 -3.43 11.64 22.18
N GLY A 35 -2.89 12.66 22.87
CA GLY A 35 -1.55 13.17 22.66
C GLY A 35 -0.45 12.15 22.99
N ILE A 36 -0.58 11.43 24.11
CA ILE A 36 0.36 10.37 24.50
C ILE A 36 0.30 9.21 23.50
N LEU A 37 -0.90 8.76 23.12
CA LEU A 37 -1.07 7.68 22.13
C LEU A 37 -0.47 8.06 20.77
N ALA A 38 -0.71 9.29 20.30
CA ALA A 38 -0.15 9.77 19.04
C ALA A 38 1.40 9.77 19.05
N ALA A 39 2.02 10.17 20.16
CA ALA A 39 3.48 10.20 20.30
C ALA A 39 4.12 8.79 20.28
N ILE A 40 3.47 7.78 20.87
CA ILE A 40 3.97 6.39 20.86
C ILE A 40 3.85 5.79 19.46
N VAL A 41 2.72 6.02 18.79
CA VAL A 41 2.44 5.50 17.44
C VAL A 41 3.48 6.02 16.44
N THR A 42 3.78 7.32 16.44
CA THR A 42 4.75 7.90 15.47
C THR A 42 6.13 7.25 15.55
N LEU A 43 6.66 7.01 16.76
CA LEU A 43 7.95 6.34 16.94
C LEU A 43 7.93 4.88 16.46
N SER A 44 6.80 4.18 16.64
CA SER A 44 6.67 2.78 16.20
C SER A 44 6.62 2.62 14.68
N LEU A 45 6.10 3.61 13.94
CA LEU A 45 5.92 3.53 12.49
C LEU A 45 7.23 3.60 11.70
N VAL A 46 8.25 4.32 12.19
CA VAL A 46 9.52 4.54 11.48
C VAL A 46 10.29 3.23 11.23
N GLY A 47 10.25 2.29 12.19
CA GLY A 47 10.91 0.99 12.04
C GLY A 47 10.11 -0.02 11.19
N LEU A 48 8.78 0.05 11.24
CA LEU A 48 7.90 -0.88 10.52
C LEU A 48 7.96 -0.68 9.00
N THR A 49 8.00 0.56 8.52
CA THR A 49 8.07 0.86 7.08
C THR A 49 9.38 0.36 6.46
N THR A 50 10.49 0.52 7.16
CA THR A 50 11.80 0.02 6.72
C THR A 50 11.81 -1.50 6.61
N ASN A 51 11.30 -2.21 7.62
CA ASN A 51 11.19 -3.67 7.58
C ASN A 51 10.25 -4.15 6.48
N ALA A 52 9.09 -3.50 6.30
CA ALA A 52 8.15 -3.81 5.24
C ALA A 52 8.78 -3.69 3.84
N ASN A 53 9.61 -2.66 3.62
CA ASN A 53 10.33 -2.46 2.37
C ASN A 53 11.39 -3.54 2.09
N VAL A 54 12.11 -4.00 3.12
CA VAL A 54 13.08 -5.10 2.95
C VAL A 54 12.37 -6.41 2.62
N GLN A 55 11.25 -6.69 3.29
CA GLN A 55 10.47 -7.90 3.02
C GLN A 55 9.81 -7.86 1.63
N SER A 56 9.27 -6.71 1.22
CA SER A 56 8.70 -6.55 -0.12
C SER A 56 9.77 -6.77 -1.19
N CYS A 57 10.98 -6.22 -0.99
CA CYS A 57 12.07 -6.42 -1.92
C CYS A 57 12.48 -7.90 -2.03
N ARG A 58 12.62 -8.61 -0.91
CA ARG A 58 12.95 -10.04 -0.91
C ARG A 58 11.88 -10.89 -1.61
N ALA A 59 10.61 -10.56 -1.41
CA ALA A 59 9.50 -11.25 -2.05
C ALA A 59 9.46 -11.00 -3.56
N GLU A 60 9.66 -9.74 -3.98
CA GLU A 60 9.69 -9.37 -5.39
C GLU A 60 10.92 -9.96 -6.09
N TYR A 61 12.11 -9.91 -5.47
CA TYR A 61 13.32 -10.57 -5.96
C TYR A 61 13.09 -12.03 -6.32
N LYS A 62 12.52 -12.82 -5.41
CA LYS A 62 12.22 -14.23 -5.66
C LYS A 62 11.26 -14.42 -6.83
N THR A 63 10.29 -13.51 -6.96
CA THR A 63 9.32 -13.53 -8.06
C THR A 63 9.99 -13.24 -9.38
N VAL A 64 10.87 -12.23 -9.45
CA VAL A 64 11.60 -11.85 -10.68
C VAL A 64 12.62 -12.92 -11.06
N GLN A 65 13.38 -13.48 -10.11
CA GLN A 65 14.31 -14.57 -10.40
C GLN A 65 13.57 -15.79 -10.96
N ALA A 66 12.49 -16.22 -10.30
CA ALA A 66 11.68 -17.34 -10.78
C ALA A 66 11.06 -17.06 -12.15
N ALA A 67 10.69 -15.81 -12.44
CA ALA A 67 10.17 -15.40 -13.75
C ALA A 67 11.23 -15.50 -14.84
N LEU A 68 12.46 -15.05 -14.57
CA LEU A 68 13.61 -15.19 -15.49
C LEU A 68 13.91 -16.66 -15.76
N ASP A 69 13.99 -17.48 -14.70
CA ASP A 69 14.28 -18.91 -14.81
C ASP A 69 13.19 -19.64 -15.62
N ALA A 70 11.92 -19.32 -15.35
CA ALA A 70 10.79 -19.89 -16.08
C ALA A 70 10.76 -19.45 -17.55
N TYR A 71 11.08 -18.18 -17.83
CA TYR A 71 11.18 -17.66 -19.19
C TYR A 71 12.29 -18.39 -19.97
N MET A 72 13.48 -18.53 -19.39
CA MET A 72 14.60 -19.23 -20.02
C MET A 72 14.28 -20.71 -20.25
N ALA A 73 13.68 -21.38 -19.26
CA ALA A 73 13.28 -22.77 -19.36
C ALA A 73 12.22 -23.01 -20.45
N ASN A 74 11.19 -22.15 -20.54
CA ASN A 74 10.11 -22.29 -21.52
C ASN A 74 10.59 -22.02 -22.96
N ASN A 75 11.54 -21.10 -23.14
CA ASN A 75 12.07 -20.76 -24.46
C ASN A 75 13.34 -21.55 -24.83
N ASN A 76 13.76 -22.53 -24.02
CA ASN A 76 14.98 -23.30 -24.21
C ASN A 76 16.23 -22.40 -24.40
N LEU A 77 16.36 -21.36 -23.58
CA LEU A 77 17.46 -20.40 -23.63
C LEU A 77 18.48 -20.69 -22.54
N ASP A 78 19.76 -20.77 -22.90
CA ASP A 78 20.88 -20.84 -21.95
C ASP A 78 21.36 -19.43 -21.52
N THR A 79 21.03 -18.41 -22.30
CA THR A 79 21.43 -17.02 -22.04
C THR A 79 20.34 -16.02 -22.39
N VAL A 80 20.30 -14.90 -21.66
CA VAL A 80 19.46 -13.73 -21.92
C VAL A 80 20.33 -12.47 -22.00
N PRO A 81 19.86 -11.39 -22.66
CA PRO A 81 20.55 -10.12 -22.59
C PRO A 81 20.65 -9.65 -21.13
N ALA A 82 21.86 -9.29 -20.70
CA ALA A 82 22.07 -8.69 -19.39
C ALA A 82 21.32 -7.36 -19.31
N ALA A 83 20.77 -7.06 -18.14
CA ALA A 83 20.13 -5.77 -17.87
C ALA A 83 20.77 -5.10 -16.66
N THR A 84 20.73 -3.78 -16.66
CA THR A 84 21.29 -2.95 -15.59
C THR A 84 20.22 -2.02 -15.06
N GLY A 85 19.80 -2.25 -13.82
CA GLY A 85 18.88 -1.36 -13.09
C GLY A 85 17.53 -1.13 -13.77
N THR A 86 16.98 -2.12 -14.48
CA THR A 86 15.67 -1.98 -15.13
C THR A 86 14.53 -2.29 -14.16
N LYS A 87 13.47 -1.48 -14.23
CA LYS A 87 12.16 -1.76 -13.62
C LYS A 87 11.15 -2.26 -14.65
N ASP A 88 11.46 -1.99 -15.91
CA ASP A 88 10.64 -2.40 -17.03
C ASP A 88 11.02 -3.83 -17.39
N MET A 89 10.05 -4.72 -17.24
CA MET A 89 10.18 -6.15 -17.54
C MET A 89 9.65 -6.47 -18.94
N THR A 90 9.45 -5.48 -19.80
CA THR A 90 9.13 -5.68 -21.23
C THR A 90 10.38 -5.72 -22.10
N GLN A 91 11.49 -5.13 -21.62
CA GLN A 91 12.78 -5.05 -22.30
C GLN A 91 13.91 -5.08 -21.26
N PRO A 92 15.04 -5.77 -21.48
CA PRO A 92 15.39 -6.55 -22.66
C PRO A 92 14.82 -7.99 -22.67
N VAL A 93 14.20 -8.42 -21.58
CA VAL A 93 13.51 -9.72 -21.48
C VAL A 93 12.04 -9.47 -21.17
N PRO A 94 11.08 -9.90 -22.01
CA PRO A 94 9.65 -9.67 -21.82
C PRO A 94 9.07 -10.65 -20.80
N LEU A 95 9.24 -10.37 -19.51
CA LEU A 95 8.64 -11.12 -18.41
C LEU A 95 7.21 -10.63 -18.10
N PHE A 96 6.92 -9.38 -18.44
CA PHE A 96 5.61 -8.76 -18.34
C PHE A 96 4.93 -8.67 -19.72
N ASN A 97 3.70 -9.19 -19.84
CA ASN A 97 2.86 -9.00 -21.03
C ASN A 97 1.61 -8.17 -20.70
N ALA A 98 1.54 -6.94 -21.24
CA ALA A 98 0.40 -6.05 -21.08
C ALA A 98 -0.89 -6.55 -21.77
N ASN A 99 -0.79 -7.53 -22.68
CA ASN A 99 -1.92 -8.14 -23.37
C ASN A 99 -1.79 -9.68 -23.39
N PRO A 100 -2.12 -10.37 -22.28
CA PRO A 100 -1.90 -11.81 -22.13
C PRO A 100 -2.65 -12.63 -23.19
N SER A 101 -1.93 -13.56 -23.82
CA SER A 101 -2.50 -14.59 -24.70
C SER A 101 -1.96 -15.97 -24.31
N SER A 102 -2.61 -17.04 -24.79
CA SER A 102 -2.14 -18.42 -24.56
C SER A 102 -0.77 -18.70 -25.17
N THR A 103 -0.33 -17.90 -26.14
CA THR A 103 0.97 -18.02 -26.82
C THR A 103 2.05 -17.12 -26.23
N SER A 104 1.71 -16.25 -25.28
CA SER A 104 2.63 -15.29 -24.66
C SER A 104 2.36 -15.20 -23.16
N PRO A 105 2.76 -16.25 -22.39
CA PRO A 105 2.49 -16.33 -20.97
C PRO A 105 3.17 -15.19 -20.20
N ASN A 106 2.53 -14.75 -19.11
CA ASN A 106 3.14 -13.84 -18.16
C ASN A 106 4.08 -14.61 -17.24
N TYR A 107 5.30 -14.11 -17.06
CA TYR A 107 6.27 -14.66 -16.12
C TYR A 107 6.31 -13.84 -14.82
N THR A 108 5.92 -12.56 -14.85
CA THR A 108 5.71 -11.70 -13.68
C THR A 108 4.24 -11.29 -13.52
N ARG A 109 3.86 -10.78 -12.32
CA ARG A 109 2.53 -10.17 -12.13
C ARG A 109 2.36 -8.94 -13.04
N ASN A 110 1.12 -8.69 -13.49
CA ASN A 110 0.76 -7.62 -14.44
C ASN A 110 1.05 -6.22 -13.84
N GLY A 111 2.28 -5.73 -14.06
CA GLY A 111 2.77 -4.44 -13.58
C GLY A 111 4.29 -4.32 -13.61
N THR A 112 4.79 -3.09 -13.63
CA THR A 112 6.20 -2.75 -13.45
C THR A 112 6.66 -3.13 -12.04
N THR A 113 7.90 -3.57 -11.89
CA THR A 113 8.44 -3.91 -10.58
C THR A 113 8.67 -2.68 -9.70
N GLN A 114 8.52 -2.82 -8.39
CA GLN A 114 8.78 -1.74 -7.45
C GLN A 114 10.28 -1.40 -7.41
N PHE A 115 11.13 -2.42 -7.51
CA PHE A 115 12.58 -2.30 -7.52
C PHE A 115 13.16 -2.44 -8.93
N ALA A 116 14.35 -1.88 -9.11
CA ALA A 116 15.14 -2.02 -10.31
C ALA A 116 16.09 -3.20 -10.15
N TYR A 117 16.17 -4.07 -11.14
CA TYR A 117 16.98 -5.29 -11.12
C TYR A 117 18.10 -5.22 -12.16
N THR A 118 19.25 -5.74 -11.78
CA THR A 118 20.39 -6.01 -12.64
C THR A 118 20.58 -7.52 -12.68
N TRP A 119 20.71 -8.09 -13.86
CA TRP A 119 20.98 -9.51 -14.03
C TRP A 119 22.08 -9.74 -15.07
N ASP A 120 22.79 -10.84 -14.90
CA ASP A 120 23.83 -11.27 -15.85
C ASP A 120 23.23 -12.03 -17.05
N THR A 121 24.11 -12.48 -17.95
CA THR A 121 23.70 -13.19 -19.16
C THR A 121 23.06 -14.55 -18.89
N HIS A 122 23.18 -15.10 -17.68
CA HIS A 122 22.56 -16.36 -17.27
C HIS A 122 21.23 -16.12 -16.54
N GLY A 123 20.69 -14.89 -16.58
CA GLY A 123 19.44 -14.54 -15.91
C GLY A 123 19.55 -14.50 -14.39
N LYS A 124 20.76 -14.55 -13.82
CA LYS A 124 20.95 -14.42 -12.38
C LYS A 124 20.93 -12.95 -12.00
N ILE A 125 20.07 -12.59 -11.06
CA ILE A 125 20.04 -11.24 -10.49
C ILE A 125 21.32 -11.00 -9.68
N THR A 126 22.07 -9.95 -10.05
CA THR A 126 23.34 -9.55 -9.45
C THR A 126 23.25 -8.23 -8.68
N GLY A 127 22.16 -7.48 -8.84
CA GLY A 127 21.95 -6.24 -8.11
C GLY A 127 20.49 -5.84 -8.09
N ILE A 128 20.10 -5.15 -7.02
CA ILE A 128 18.76 -4.59 -6.85
C ILE A 128 18.91 -3.17 -6.31
N SER A 129 18.15 -2.22 -6.85
CA SER A 129 18.16 -0.82 -6.41
C SER A 129 16.75 -0.25 -6.33
N GLY A 130 16.54 0.71 -5.42
CA GLY A 130 15.24 1.33 -5.20
C GLY A 130 15.26 2.40 -4.11
N PRO A 131 14.14 3.14 -3.93
CA PRO A 131 14.06 4.32 -3.06
C PRO A 131 14.24 4.02 -1.56
N SER A 132 14.24 2.75 -1.15
CA SER A 132 14.25 2.32 0.24
C SER A 132 15.29 1.21 0.50
N GLY A 133 16.53 1.45 0.08
CA GLY A 133 17.71 0.74 0.59
C GLY A 133 17.67 -0.79 0.46
N CYS A 134 16.98 -1.32 -0.56
CA CYS A 134 17.00 -2.76 -0.79
C CYS A 134 18.43 -3.20 -1.10
N THR A 135 19.00 -4.00 -0.21
CA THR A 135 20.28 -4.66 -0.37
C THR A 135 20.04 -6.17 -0.23
N PRO A 136 19.87 -6.87 -1.37
CA PRO A 136 19.72 -8.29 -1.39
C PRO A 136 21.05 -8.88 -1.84
N LEU A 137 22.07 -8.72 -0.99
CA LEU A 137 23.31 -9.48 -1.04
C LEU A 137 23.69 -9.79 0.41
#